data_AF-A0A496WN64-F1
#
_entry.id   AF-A0A496WN64-F1
#
_cell.length_a   1.000
_cell.length_b   1.000
_cell.length_c   1.000
_cell.angle_alpha   90.00
_cell.angle_beta   90.00
_cell.angle_gamma   90.00
#
_symmetry.space_group_name_H-M   'P 1'
#
loop_
_entity.id
_entity.type
_entity.pdbx_description
1 polymer ?
#
loop_
_entity_poly.entity_id
_entity_poly.type
_entity_poly.pdbx_seq_one_letter_code
_entity_poly.pdbx_strand_id
1 'polypeptide(L)'
;MIVRRDNLPSISHSIDCYLCAFSDTQIDPNNSYILKHTTQSTRCYIDKILYEINVNDLHRINKDSLNKNSIGRVKISTMDDLFFDSYDQNKITGSFILMDPGTYETVAVGMIKKDSSNDNIFYEDTIGKNHRELKQGHKTGVFWLTGLSGSGKTTIARGVEQDLFKRNYQVVILDGDNVRHGLCKDLGFTPEDRTENIRRIAHVAAILRDSGFIVLCSFISPLQEHRDMAREIVGDEFREIYIETDIKECIKRDVKGLYAKAIAGEIPNFTGISAPYEPPVNPDTHICTEFLDEVDSILVLREWIRDQTKL
;
A
#
# COMPACT_ATOMS: atom_id res chain seq x y z
N MET A 1 0.97 8.16 36.74
CA MET A 1 -0.29 8.63 37.37
C MET A 1 -0.64 7.69 38.52
N ILE A 2 -0.99 8.20 39.70
CA ILE A 2 -1.48 7.35 40.81
C ILE A 2 -3.00 7.42 40.80
N VAL A 3 -3.67 6.27 40.67
CA VAL A 3 -5.13 6.18 40.59
C VAL A 3 -5.69 5.15 41.56
N ARG A 4 -6.97 5.25 41.88
CA ARG A 4 -7.69 4.22 42.64
C ARG A 4 -7.98 3.03 41.73
N ARG A 5 -8.04 1.83 42.32
CA ARG A 5 -8.28 0.56 41.59
C ARG A 5 -9.52 0.60 40.70
N ASP A 6 -10.58 1.27 41.16
CA ASP A 6 -11.87 1.34 40.47
C ASP A 6 -12.06 2.62 39.63
N ASN A 7 -10.99 3.40 39.46
CA ASN A 7 -11.02 4.64 38.67
C ASN A 7 -9.78 4.71 37.77
N LEU A 8 -9.64 3.71 36.90
CA LEU A 8 -8.54 3.61 35.95
C LEU A 8 -8.74 4.61 34.80
N PRO A 9 -7.67 5.27 34.32
CA PRO A 9 -7.75 6.12 33.14
C PRO A 9 -7.95 5.26 31.89
N SER A 10 -8.40 5.89 30.81
CA SER A 10 -8.33 5.30 29.48
C SER A 10 -6.86 5.21 29.04
N ILE A 11 -6.49 4.08 28.45
CA ILE A 11 -5.15 3.82 27.91
C ILE A 11 -5.33 3.56 26.42
N SER A 12 -4.84 4.48 25.58
CA SER A 12 -4.95 4.36 24.14
C SER A 12 -3.91 5.21 23.44
N HIS A 13 -3.52 4.79 22.25
CA HIS A 13 -2.69 5.56 21.32
C HIS A 13 -3.54 6.37 20.32
N SER A 14 -4.88 6.28 20.37
CA SER A 14 -5.79 7.02 19.48
C SER A 14 -6.86 7.77 20.27
N ILE A 15 -7.02 9.06 19.98
CA ILE A 15 -7.95 9.94 20.70
C ILE A 15 -8.88 10.72 19.75
N ASP A 16 -10.16 10.80 20.12
CA ASP A 16 -11.13 11.75 19.58
C ASP A 16 -11.09 13.01 20.44
N CYS A 17 -10.76 14.15 19.85
CA CYS A 17 -10.50 15.37 20.60
C CYS A 17 -10.94 16.63 19.83
N TYR A 18 -11.05 17.74 20.56
CA TYR A 18 -11.16 19.06 19.98
C TYR A 18 -9.80 19.73 20.00
N LEU A 19 -9.41 20.33 18.88
CA LEU A 19 -8.23 21.18 18.77
C LEU A 19 -8.66 22.63 18.58
N CYS A 20 -7.97 23.56 19.26
CA CYS A 20 -8.01 24.98 18.99
C CYS A 20 -6.64 25.41 18.45
N ALA A 21 -6.61 25.88 17.21
CA ALA A 21 -5.39 26.28 16.52
C ALA A 21 -4.99 27.72 16.88
N PHE A 22 -3.72 27.96 17.24
CA PHE A 22 -3.22 29.28 17.60
C PHE A 22 -2.22 29.87 16.61
N SER A 23 -1.48 29.01 15.91
CA SER A 23 -0.39 29.47 15.04
C SER A 23 -0.89 30.02 13.70
N ASP A 24 -0.09 30.88 13.09
CA ASP A 24 -0.23 31.26 11.67
C ASP A 24 0.08 30.09 10.73
N THR A 25 0.82 29.07 11.21
CA THR A 25 0.99 27.80 10.51
C THR A 25 -0.28 26.96 10.56
N GLN A 26 -0.77 26.59 9.38
CA GLN A 26 -1.93 25.73 9.21
C GLN A 26 -1.66 24.33 9.78
N ILE A 27 -2.64 23.79 10.49
CA ILE A 27 -2.59 22.41 10.97
C ILE A 27 -3.00 21.51 9.81
N ASP A 28 -2.06 20.68 9.35
CA ASP A 28 -2.16 19.84 8.17
C ASP A 28 -2.04 18.37 8.60
N PRO A 29 -3.03 17.51 8.28
CA PRO A 29 -2.97 16.06 8.49
C PRO A 29 -1.71 15.38 7.94
N ASN A 30 -1.07 15.96 6.92
CA ASN A 30 0.13 15.39 6.31
C ASN A 30 1.40 15.60 7.14
N ASN A 31 1.36 16.43 8.18
CA ASN A 31 2.51 16.75 9.03
C ASN A 31 2.43 16.00 10.37
N SER A 32 3.61 15.79 10.96
CA SER A 32 3.74 15.25 12.31
C SER A 32 3.82 16.37 13.34
N TYR A 33 3.29 16.14 14.54
CA TYR A 33 3.38 17.07 15.65
C TYR A 33 3.97 16.42 16.90
N ILE A 34 4.44 17.22 17.85
CA ILE A 34 4.77 16.74 19.19
C ILE A 34 3.57 17.02 20.08
N LEU A 35 2.92 15.95 20.55
CA LEU A 35 1.87 16.02 21.54
C LEU A 35 2.50 15.96 22.93
N LYS A 36 2.32 17.03 23.70
CA LYS A 36 2.71 17.08 25.11
C LYS A 36 1.47 16.98 25.99
N HIS A 37 1.41 15.91 26.76
CA HIS A 37 0.30 15.54 27.62
C HIS A 37 0.86 15.20 29.00
N THR A 38 0.35 15.88 30.03
CA THR A 38 0.83 15.74 31.41
C THR A 38 2.37 15.78 31.54
N THR A 39 3.02 14.65 31.81
CA THR A 39 4.47 14.50 31.94
C THR A 39 5.13 13.86 30.72
N GLN A 40 4.35 13.48 29.71
CA GLN A 40 4.80 12.78 28.51
C GLN A 40 4.85 13.74 27.31
N SER A 41 5.79 13.50 26.41
CA SER A 41 5.81 14.09 25.08
C SER A 41 6.02 12.98 24.08
N THR A 42 5.12 12.85 23.13
CA THR A 42 5.14 11.81 22.11
C THR A 42 4.88 12.42 20.75
N ARG A 43 5.32 11.76 19.69
CA ARG A 43 5.01 12.18 18.33
C ARG A 43 3.59 11.74 17.97
N CYS A 44 2.84 12.61 17.31
CA CYS A 44 1.47 12.33 16.92
C CYS A 44 1.16 12.78 15.49
N TYR A 45 0.05 12.27 14.97
CA TYR A 45 -0.48 12.56 13.64
C TYR A 45 -1.95 12.86 13.74
N ILE A 46 -2.45 13.73 12.87
CA ILE A 46 -3.88 14.00 12.76
C ILE A 46 -4.41 13.05 11.70
N ASP A 47 -5.00 11.94 12.14
CA ASP A 47 -5.57 10.92 11.25
C ASP A 47 -6.69 11.53 10.42
N LYS A 48 -7.56 12.32 11.05
CA LYS A 48 -8.71 12.90 10.38
C LYS A 48 -9.22 14.14 11.06
N ILE A 49 -9.52 15.16 10.25
CA ILE A 49 -10.34 16.29 10.68
C ILE A 49 -11.79 15.92 10.40
N LEU A 50 -12.60 15.76 11.46
CA LEU A 50 -14.00 15.38 11.33
C LEU A 50 -14.85 16.55 10.87
N TYR A 51 -14.64 17.72 11.47
CA TYR A 51 -15.27 18.99 11.10
C TYR A 51 -14.61 20.16 11.85
N GLU A 52 -14.62 21.34 11.25
CA GLU A 52 -14.40 22.63 11.90
C GLU A 52 -15.73 23.15 12.47
N ILE A 53 -15.69 23.82 13.62
CA ILE A 53 -16.81 24.51 14.22
C ILE A 53 -16.68 25.99 13.86
N ASN A 54 -17.67 26.53 13.14
CA ASN A 54 -17.75 27.97 12.93
C ASN A 54 -18.11 28.64 14.26
N VAL A 55 -17.23 29.53 14.74
CA VAL A 55 -17.37 30.18 16.05
C VAL A 55 -18.57 31.13 16.09
N ASN A 56 -19.03 31.62 14.94
CA ASN A 56 -20.12 32.59 14.86
C ASN A 56 -21.52 31.96 14.99
N ASP A 57 -21.71 30.75 14.47
CA ASP A 57 -23.03 30.10 14.39
C ASP A 57 -23.04 28.66 14.96
N LEU A 58 -21.89 28.16 15.40
CA LEU A 58 -21.68 26.80 15.91
C LEU A 58 -22.01 25.68 14.91
N HIS A 59 -22.13 26.00 13.61
CA HIS A 59 -22.31 25.01 12.56
C HIS A 59 -21.01 24.27 12.25
N ARG A 60 -21.16 23.03 11.78
CA ARG A 60 -20.05 22.14 11.41
C ARG A 60 -19.72 22.31 9.94
N ILE A 61 -18.44 22.51 9.64
CA ILE A 61 -17.92 22.68 8.29
C ILE A 61 -16.91 21.58 8.02
N ASN A 62 -17.08 20.82 6.93
CA ASN A 62 -16.09 19.83 6.51
C ASN A 62 -14.89 20.56 5.89
N LYS A 63 -13.69 20.26 6.37
CA LYS A 63 -12.42 20.78 5.85
C LYS A 63 -11.31 19.75 6.02
N ASP A 64 -10.33 19.81 5.13
CA ASP A 64 -9.16 18.94 5.13
C ASP A 64 -8.00 19.51 5.97
N SER A 65 -8.16 20.68 6.59
CA SER A 65 -7.14 21.36 7.39
C SER A 65 -7.77 22.39 8.34
N LEU A 66 -7.04 22.76 9.40
CA LEU A 66 -7.47 23.77 10.37
C LEU A 66 -6.60 25.03 10.29
N ASN A 67 -7.26 26.17 10.12
CA ASN A 67 -6.61 27.48 10.05
C ASN A 67 -6.44 28.11 11.45
N LYS A 68 -5.66 29.19 11.55
CA LYS A 68 -5.52 29.97 12.78
C LYS A 68 -6.87 30.36 13.39
N ASN A 69 -6.98 30.24 14.71
CA ASN A 69 -8.17 30.53 15.51
C ASN A 69 -9.40 29.67 15.18
N SER A 70 -9.23 28.59 14.43
CA SER A 70 -10.30 27.62 14.20
C SER A 70 -10.35 26.58 15.32
N ILE A 71 -11.54 26.07 15.57
CA ILE A 71 -11.78 24.95 16.48
C ILE A 71 -12.26 23.78 15.64
N GLY A 72 -11.53 22.67 15.67
CA GLY A 72 -11.88 21.46 14.93
C GLY A 72 -12.04 20.27 15.85
N ARG A 73 -12.94 19.35 15.48
CA ARG A 73 -12.94 18.00 16.06
C ARG A 73 -12.09 17.10 15.18
N VAL A 74 -11.12 16.43 15.78
CA VAL A 74 -10.14 15.63 15.06
C VAL A 74 -9.94 14.28 15.74
N LYS A 75 -9.44 13.32 14.96
CA LYS A 75 -8.84 12.09 15.47
C LYS A 75 -7.32 12.23 15.38
N ILE A 76 -6.65 11.86 16.46
CA ILE A 76 -5.18 11.89 16.56
C ILE A 76 -4.69 10.51 16.97
N SER A 77 -3.67 10.03 16.28
CA SER A 77 -2.86 8.88 16.67
C SER A 77 -1.52 9.33 17.25
N THR A 78 -1.02 8.57 18.21
CA THR A 78 0.22 8.83 18.95
C THR A 78 1.13 7.63 18.88
N MET A 79 2.44 7.84 18.96
CA MET A 79 3.44 6.74 18.90
C MET A 79 3.50 5.93 20.20
N ASP A 80 3.22 6.57 21.34
CA ASP A 80 3.18 5.94 22.67
C ASP A 80 1.77 6.02 23.25
N ASP A 81 1.40 5.07 24.12
CA ASP A 81 0.11 5.11 24.81
C ASP A 81 -0.03 6.38 25.67
N LEU A 82 -1.21 6.99 25.59
CA LEU A 82 -1.65 8.07 26.47
C LEU A 82 -2.53 7.51 27.59
N PHE A 83 -2.32 8.03 28.79
CA PHE A 83 -3.11 7.72 29.98
C PHE A 83 -3.99 8.93 30.31
N PHE A 84 -5.25 8.90 29.88
CA PHE A 84 -6.11 10.07 29.95
C PHE A 84 -7.50 9.75 30.50
N ASP A 85 -8.15 10.78 31.03
CA ASP A 85 -9.60 10.83 31.19
C ASP A 85 -10.15 11.81 30.15
N SER A 86 -11.47 11.77 29.91
CA SER A 86 -12.09 12.83 29.11
C SER A 86 -11.90 14.19 29.79
N TYR A 87 -11.78 15.26 29.00
CA TYR A 87 -11.61 16.63 29.50
C TYR A 87 -12.75 17.06 30.44
N ASP A 88 -13.96 16.55 30.19
CA ASP A 88 -15.14 16.80 31.05
C ASP A 88 -15.00 16.15 32.43
N GLN A 89 -14.31 15.01 32.53
CA GLN A 89 -14.06 14.30 33.79
C GLN A 89 -12.85 14.87 34.53
N ASN A 90 -11.75 15.14 33.81
CA ASN A 90 -10.53 15.65 34.40
C ASN A 90 -9.78 16.53 33.39
N LYS A 91 -9.73 17.83 33.66
CA LYS A 91 -9.12 18.81 32.75
C LYS A 91 -7.61 18.64 32.61
N ILE A 92 -6.93 18.09 33.61
CA ILE A 92 -5.47 17.92 33.57
C ILE A 92 -5.11 16.77 32.62
N THR A 93 -5.79 15.64 32.78
CA THR A 93 -5.51 14.42 32.00
C THR A 93 -6.26 14.41 30.67
N GLY A 94 -7.30 15.23 30.51
CA GLY A 94 -8.00 15.42 29.26
C GLY A 94 -7.47 16.58 28.42
N SER A 95 -6.40 17.27 28.81
CA SER A 95 -5.81 18.35 28.01
C SER A 95 -4.41 17.99 27.50
N PHE A 96 -4.05 18.56 26.35
CA PHE A 96 -2.73 18.44 25.77
C PHE A 96 -2.41 19.68 24.93
N ILE A 97 -1.15 19.81 24.52
CA ILE A 97 -0.72 20.79 23.53
C ILE A 97 -0.07 20.08 22.35
N LEU A 98 -0.19 20.68 21.16
CA LEU A 98 0.56 20.29 19.97
C LEU A 98 1.64 21.33 19.71
N MET A 99 2.84 20.85 19.42
CA MET A 99 3.98 21.68 19.04
C MET A 99 4.53 21.26 17.68
N ASP A 100 5.02 22.22 16.91
CA ASP A 100 5.75 21.97 15.68
C ASP A 100 7.09 21.27 15.99
N PRO A 101 7.47 20.16 15.33
CA PRO A 101 8.69 19.44 15.64
C PRO A 101 9.97 20.15 15.18
N GLY A 102 9.88 21.10 14.25
CA GLY A 102 11.02 21.89 13.74
C GLY A 102 11.28 23.13 14.56
N THR A 103 10.23 23.86 14.98
CA THR A 103 10.35 25.12 15.74
C THR A 103 10.08 24.98 17.24
N TYR A 104 9.46 23.89 17.67
CA TYR A 104 8.95 23.67 19.04
C TYR A 104 7.90 24.70 19.50
N GLU A 105 7.33 25.48 18.58
CA GLU A 105 6.25 26.41 18.89
C GLU A 105 4.94 25.66 19.10
N THR A 106 4.14 26.11 20.08
CA THR A 106 2.80 25.58 20.30
C THR A 106 1.87 25.98 19.16
N VAL A 107 1.43 25.00 18.37
CA VAL A 107 0.53 25.22 17.23
C VAL A 107 -0.94 25.09 17.61
N ALA A 108 -1.25 24.29 18.63
CA ALA A 108 -2.62 24.05 19.08
C ALA A 108 -2.69 23.63 20.56
N VAL A 109 -3.86 23.80 21.17
CA VAL A 109 -4.24 23.10 22.41
C VAL A 109 -5.38 22.14 22.12
N GLY A 110 -5.41 21.03 22.85
CA GLY A 110 -6.35 19.95 22.65
C GLY A 110 -7.12 19.57 23.90
N MET A 111 -8.37 19.16 23.71
CA MET A 111 -9.27 18.64 24.73
C MET A 111 -9.75 17.25 24.30
N ILE A 112 -9.34 16.22 25.04
CA ILE A 112 -9.67 14.82 24.76
C ILE A 112 -11.13 14.56 25.13
N LYS A 113 -11.88 13.99 24.20
CA LYS A 113 -13.28 13.63 24.41
C LYS A 113 -13.41 12.17 24.83
N LYS A 114 -12.77 11.26 24.10
CA LYS A 114 -12.81 9.81 24.34
C LYS A 114 -11.71 9.10 23.56
N ASP A 115 -11.52 7.82 23.87
CA ASP A 115 -10.78 6.88 23.04
C ASP A 115 -11.46 6.70 21.66
N SER A 116 -10.68 6.66 20.59
CA SER A 116 -11.13 6.38 19.22
C SER A 116 -10.73 5.00 18.68
N SER A 117 -10.05 4.16 19.48
CA SER A 117 -9.60 2.80 19.12
C SER A 117 -10.70 1.88 18.58
N ASN A 118 -11.94 2.03 19.05
CA ASN A 118 -13.09 1.20 18.67
C ASN A 118 -13.72 1.55 17.31
N ASP A 119 -13.27 2.59 16.62
CA ASP A 119 -13.71 2.90 15.26
C ASP A 119 -12.67 2.35 14.26
N ASN A 120 -12.71 1.04 13.95
CA ASN A 120 -11.92 0.35 12.90
C ASN A 120 -10.75 1.17 12.36
N ILE A 121 -9.69 1.31 13.16
CA ILE A 121 -8.53 2.11 12.81
C ILE A 121 -7.71 1.32 11.78
N PHE A 122 -7.85 1.69 10.51
CA PHE A 122 -6.78 1.52 9.55
C PHE A 122 -5.58 2.29 10.11
N TYR A 123 -4.45 1.61 10.34
CA TYR A 123 -3.18 2.29 10.57
C TYR A 123 -2.88 3.13 9.31
N GLU A 124 -3.21 4.41 9.33
CA GLU A 124 -2.67 5.35 8.36
C GLU A 124 -1.21 5.58 8.73
N ASP A 125 -0.31 5.00 7.94
CA ASP A 125 1.12 5.25 8.08
C ASP A 125 1.40 6.76 8.04
N THR A 126 2.20 7.24 8.99
CA THR A 126 2.78 8.59 9.05
C THR A 126 3.29 9.10 7.69
N ILE A 127 3.81 8.18 6.86
CA ILE A 127 4.22 8.42 5.48
C ILE A 127 3.44 7.44 4.61
N GLY A 128 2.23 7.86 4.25
CA GLY A 128 1.37 7.11 3.34
C GLY A 128 1.88 7.14 1.90
N LYS A 129 1.25 6.32 1.06
CA LYS A 129 1.51 6.22 -0.38
C LYS A 129 1.64 7.61 -1.05
N ASN A 130 0.71 8.52 -0.80
CA ASN A 130 0.68 9.86 -1.41
C ASN A 130 1.94 10.69 -1.12
N HIS A 131 2.45 10.65 0.12
CA HIS A 131 3.70 11.35 0.50
C HIS A 131 4.90 10.81 -0.28
N ARG A 132 4.92 9.48 -0.49
CA ARG A 132 6.00 8.80 -1.19
C ARG A 132 5.96 9.11 -2.67
N GLU A 133 4.77 9.05 -3.30
CA GLU A 133 4.56 9.44 -4.69
C GLU A 133 4.99 10.89 -4.95
N LEU A 134 4.60 11.82 -4.06
CA LEU A 134 4.99 13.23 -4.17
C LEU A 134 6.51 13.41 -4.09
N LYS A 135 7.17 12.71 -3.16
CA LYS A 135 8.63 12.79 -2.98
C LYS A 135 9.40 12.14 -4.14
N GLN A 136 8.88 11.04 -4.69
CA GLN A 136 9.52 10.28 -5.76
C GLN A 136 9.20 10.84 -7.15
N GLY A 137 8.17 11.68 -7.28
CA GLY A 137 7.79 12.31 -8.53
C GLY A 137 7.06 11.38 -9.51
N HIS A 138 6.51 10.27 -9.02
CA HIS A 138 5.74 9.33 -9.83
C HIS A 138 4.63 8.65 -9.03
N LYS A 139 3.60 8.18 -9.71
CA LYS A 139 2.59 7.31 -9.08
C LYS A 139 3.10 5.87 -8.95
N THR A 140 2.52 5.11 -8.04
CA THR A 140 2.77 3.68 -7.86
C THR A 140 1.63 2.83 -8.38
N GLY A 141 1.94 1.58 -8.70
CA GLY A 141 0.97 0.60 -9.18
C GLY A 141 1.54 -0.81 -9.15
N VAL A 142 0.65 -1.80 -9.23
CA VAL A 142 1.02 -3.21 -9.37
C VAL A 142 0.71 -3.65 -10.78
N PHE A 143 1.76 -3.91 -11.53
CA PHE A 143 1.73 -4.36 -12.92
C PHE A 143 1.91 -5.87 -12.95
N TRP A 144 0.80 -6.58 -13.15
CA TRP A 144 0.73 -8.03 -13.02
C TRP A 144 0.81 -8.72 -14.37
N LEU A 145 2.00 -9.20 -14.73
CA LEU A 145 2.23 -9.96 -15.95
C LEU A 145 1.78 -11.41 -15.74
N THR A 146 0.83 -11.86 -16.56
CA THR A 146 0.36 -13.25 -16.63
C THR A 146 0.59 -13.84 -18.02
N GLY A 147 0.83 -15.14 -18.10
CA GLY A 147 1.16 -15.84 -19.34
C GLY A 147 1.80 -17.20 -19.07
N LEU A 148 1.88 -18.04 -20.10
CA LEU A 148 2.50 -19.37 -20.02
C LEU A 148 3.99 -19.32 -19.63
N SER A 149 4.53 -20.42 -19.08
CA SER A 149 5.98 -20.53 -18.90
C SER A 149 6.68 -20.32 -20.25
N GLY A 150 7.78 -19.57 -20.31
CA GLY A 150 8.45 -19.27 -21.59
C GLY A 150 7.80 -18.19 -22.47
N SER A 151 6.69 -17.58 -22.05
CA SER A 151 6.04 -16.47 -22.79
C SER A 151 6.84 -15.16 -22.79
N GLY A 152 7.90 -15.04 -21.98
CA GLY A 152 8.75 -13.84 -21.94
C GLY A 152 8.48 -12.86 -20.78
N LYS A 153 7.54 -13.14 -19.86
CA LYS A 153 7.20 -12.27 -18.71
C LYS A 153 8.41 -11.73 -17.95
N THR A 154 9.28 -12.62 -17.45
CA THR A 154 10.46 -12.21 -16.64
C THR A 154 11.45 -11.40 -17.48
N THR A 155 11.62 -11.73 -18.76
CA THR A 155 12.50 -10.99 -19.68
C THR A 155 12.01 -9.56 -19.87
N ILE A 156 10.73 -9.41 -20.23
CA ILE A 156 10.09 -8.10 -20.43
C ILE A 156 10.10 -7.29 -19.13
N ALA A 157 9.72 -7.89 -18.00
CA ALA A 157 9.71 -7.22 -16.70
C ALA A 157 11.11 -6.69 -16.32
N ARG A 158 12.17 -7.50 -16.51
CA ARG A 158 13.56 -7.08 -16.26
C ARG A 158 14.01 -5.95 -17.18
N GLY A 159 13.64 -6.00 -18.46
CA GLY A 159 13.92 -4.92 -19.39
C GLY A 159 13.29 -3.59 -18.97
N VAL A 160 12.01 -3.64 -18.57
CA VAL A 160 11.28 -2.46 -18.07
C VAL A 160 11.87 -1.96 -16.74
N GLU A 161 12.15 -2.84 -15.79
CA GLU A 161 12.79 -2.48 -14.51
C GLU A 161 14.13 -1.76 -14.75
N GLN A 162 14.99 -2.29 -15.62
CA GLN A 162 16.28 -1.67 -15.93
C GLN A 162 16.13 -0.29 -16.56
N ASP A 163 15.18 -0.09 -17.47
CA ASP A 163 14.96 1.22 -18.11
C ASP A 163 14.38 2.24 -17.10
N LEU A 164 13.35 1.87 -16.34
CA LEU A 164 12.74 2.75 -15.34
C LEU A 164 13.72 3.10 -14.21
N PHE A 165 14.50 2.13 -13.74
CA PHE A 165 15.51 2.36 -12.71
C PHE A 165 16.60 3.33 -13.17
N LYS A 166 17.08 3.22 -14.44
CA LYS A 166 18.03 4.18 -15.03
C LYS A 166 17.49 5.60 -15.10
N ARG A 167 16.17 5.78 -15.09
CA ARG A 167 15.47 7.08 -15.08
C ARG A 167 15.14 7.57 -13.67
N ASN A 168 15.71 6.94 -12.63
CA ASN A 168 15.52 7.26 -11.21
C ASN A 168 14.13 6.95 -10.64
N TYR A 169 13.31 6.13 -11.31
CA TYR A 169 12.05 5.68 -10.75
C TYR A 169 12.25 4.49 -9.79
N GLN A 170 11.44 4.44 -8.74
CA GLN A 170 11.47 3.32 -7.79
C GLN A 170 10.65 2.17 -8.36
N VAL A 171 11.33 1.13 -8.84
CA VAL A 171 10.73 -0.05 -9.46
C VAL A 171 11.30 -1.32 -8.84
N VAL A 172 10.47 -2.36 -8.72
CA VAL A 172 10.89 -3.66 -8.16
C VAL A 172 10.15 -4.80 -8.86
N ILE A 173 10.86 -5.89 -9.14
CA ILE A 173 10.26 -7.13 -9.66
C ILE A 173 9.99 -8.13 -8.53
N LEU A 174 8.77 -8.67 -8.52
CA LEU A 174 8.42 -9.90 -7.83
C LEU A 174 8.31 -11.03 -8.88
N ASP A 175 9.21 -12.01 -8.81
CA ASP A 175 9.27 -13.13 -9.75
C ASP A 175 9.03 -14.47 -9.04
N GLY A 176 8.38 -15.40 -9.73
CA GLY A 176 8.03 -16.73 -9.21
C GLY A 176 9.22 -17.49 -8.65
N ASP A 177 10.37 -17.40 -9.30
CA ASP A 177 11.59 -18.06 -8.84
C ASP A 177 12.07 -17.45 -7.51
N ASN A 178 12.20 -16.12 -7.43
CA ASN A 178 12.72 -15.44 -6.24
C ASN A 178 11.82 -15.65 -5.02
N VAL A 179 10.50 -15.53 -5.21
CA VAL A 179 9.53 -15.67 -4.13
C VAL A 179 9.49 -17.11 -3.61
N ARG A 180 9.59 -18.12 -4.49
CA ARG A 180 9.58 -19.55 -4.09
C ARG A 180 10.84 -20.00 -3.37
N HIS A 181 11.98 -19.35 -3.56
CA HIS A 181 13.18 -19.67 -2.77
C HIS A 181 13.17 -19.03 -1.37
N GLY A 182 12.35 -17.99 -1.16
CA GLY A 182 12.28 -17.22 0.08
C GLY A 182 10.92 -17.31 0.76
N LEU A 183 10.06 -16.33 0.47
CA LEU A 183 8.76 -16.10 1.11
C LEU A 183 7.79 -17.30 1.00
N CYS A 184 7.86 -18.04 -0.10
CA CYS A 184 6.93 -19.14 -0.41
C CYS A 184 7.66 -20.50 -0.50
N LYS A 185 8.78 -20.64 0.21
CA LYS A 185 9.58 -21.89 0.21
C LYS A 185 8.85 -23.09 0.85
N ASP A 186 7.84 -22.81 1.67
CA ASP A 186 6.97 -23.80 2.31
C ASP A 186 5.88 -24.32 1.37
N LEU A 187 5.66 -23.68 0.22
CA LEU A 187 4.59 -24.00 -0.72
C LEU A 187 5.10 -24.86 -1.88
N GLY A 188 4.40 -25.97 -2.13
CA GLY A 188 4.62 -26.83 -3.27
C GLY A 188 3.90 -26.33 -4.53
N PHE A 189 3.34 -27.28 -5.29
CA PHE A 189 2.67 -27.04 -6.58
C PHE A 189 1.25 -27.59 -6.65
N THR A 190 0.65 -27.92 -5.51
CA THR A 190 -0.79 -28.25 -5.43
C THR A 190 -1.64 -27.03 -5.81
N PRO A 191 -2.91 -27.22 -6.18
CA PRO A 191 -3.82 -26.09 -6.41
C PRO A 191 -3.86 -25.12 -5.22
N GLU A 192 -3.97 -25.63 -4.00
CA GLU A 192 -4.06 -24.83 -2.77
C GLU A 192 -2.77 -24.04 -2.52
N ASP A 193 -1.61 -24.67 -2.71
CA ASP A 193 -0.31 -23.99 -2.57
C ASP A 193 -0.13 -22.90 -3.62
N ARG A 194 -0.70 -23.08 -4.83
CA ARG A 194 -0.69 -22.04 -5.86
C ARG A 194 -1.57 -20.87 -5.49
N THR A 195 -2.77 -21.13 -4.96
CA THR A 195 -3.67 -20.09 -4.46
C THR A 195 -3.01 -19.28 -3.35
N GLU A 196 -2.44 -19.95 -2.35
CA GLU A 196 -1.76 -19.27 -1.23
C GLU A 196 -0.51 -18.51 -1.68
N ASN A 197 0.26 -19.06 -2.63
CA ASN A 197 1.39 -18.37 -3.22
C ASN A 197 0.95 -17.05 -3.86
N ILE A 198 -0.10 -17.07 -4.69
CA ILE A 198 -0.63 -15.85 -5.33
C ILE A 198 -1.16 -14.85 -4.29
N ARG A 199 -1.89 -15.34 -3.27
CA ARG A 199 -2.40 -14.49 -2.19
C ARG A 199 -1.27 -13.76 -1.45
N ARG A 200 -0.21 -14.49 -1.06
CA ARG A 200 0.98 -13.89 -0.39
C ARG A 200 1.65 -12.85 -1.27
N ILE A 201 1.85 -13.17 -2.54
CA ILE A 201 2.46 -12.24 -3.51
C ILE A 201 1.61 -10.97 -3.66
N ALA A 202 0.28 -11.11 -3.77
CA ALA A 202 -0.61 -9.96 -3.92
C ALA A 202 -0.53 -9.01 -2.71
N HIS A 203 -0.49 -9.54 -1.49
CA HIS A 203 -0.28 -8.70 -0.29
C HIS A 203 1.09 -8.03 -0.27
N VAL A 204 2.16 -8.73 -0.66
CA VAL A 204 3.49 -8.13 -0.72
C VAL A 204 3.56 -7.04 -1.80
N ALA A 205 2.92 -7.27 -2.96
CA ALA A 205 2.83 -6.29 -4.02
C ALA A 205 2.08 -5.03 -3.57
N ALA A 206 0.97 -5.19 -2.83
CA ALA A 206 0.23 -4.08 -2.24
C ALA A 206 1.11 -3.27 -1.27
N ILE A 207 1.81 -3.93 -0.34
CA ILE A 207 2.71 -3.27 0.63
C ILE A 207 3.84 -2.50 -0.08
N LEU A 208 4.46 -3.09 -1.11
CA LEU A 208 5.54 -2.44 -1.85
C LEU A 208 5.03 -1.22 -2.64
N ARG A 209 3.86 -1.34 -3.27
CA ARG A 209 3.21 -0.21 -3.93
C ARG A 209 2.92 0.91 -2.94
N ASP A 210 2.38 0.59 -1.76
CA ASP A 210 2.08 1.58 -0.71
C ASP A 210 3.38 2.19 -0.15
N SER A 211 4.49 1.45 -0.25
CA SER A 211 5.84 1.90 0.10
C SER A 211 6.52 2.77 -0.97
N GLY A 212 5.86 3.11 -2.07
CA GLY A 212 6.41 4.00 -3.10
C GLY A 212 7.01 3.29 -4.32
N PHE A 213 6.74 2.01 -4.54
CA PHE A 213 7.32 1.26 -5.67
C PHE A 213 6.34 1.06 -6.82
N ILE A 214 6.85 1.12 -8.04
CA ILE A 214 6.25 0.51 -9.23
C ILE A 214 6.57 -1.00 -9.14
N VAL A 215 5.56 -1.82 -8.88
CA VAL A 215 5.77 -3.26 -8.67
C VAL A 215 5.46 -4.02 -9.95
N LEU A 216 6.45 -4.75 -10.46
CA LEU A 216 6.29 -5.65 -11.61
C LEU A 216 6.19 -7.09 -11.12
N CYS A 217 5.00 -7.68 -11.22
CA CYS A 217 4.75 -9.06 -10.82
C CYS A 217 4.84 -9.97 -12.05
N SER A 218 5.81 -10.90 -12.08
CA SER A 218 5.99 -11.87 -13.17
C SER A 218 5.62 -13.27 -12.70
N PHE A 219 4.35 -13.64 -12.86
CA PHE A 219 3.84 -14.95 -12.42
C PHE A 219 3.03 -15.62 -13.53
N ILE A 220 2.91 -16.94 -13.47
CA ILE A 220 2.02 -17.64 -14.42
C ILE A 220 0.57 -17.26 -14.13
N SER A 221 0.16 -17.27 -12.85
CA SER A 221 -1.19 -16.98 -12.35
C SER A 221 -2.29 -17.55 -13.28
N PRO A 222 -2.35 -18.88 -13.43
CA PRO A 222 -2.99 -19.52 -14.56
C PRO A 222 -4.52 -19.46 -14.56
N LEU A 223 -5.15 -19.28 -13.40
CA LEU A 223 -6.60 -19.28 -13.26
C LEU A 223 -7.10 -17.84 -13.10
N GLN A 224 -8.27 -17.53 -13.66
CA GLN A 224 -8.90 -16.22 -13.54
C GLN A 224 -9.15 -15.86 -12.07
N GLU A 225 -9.63 -16.81 -11.27
CA GLU A 225 -9.89 -16.62 -9.84
C GLU A 225 -8.66 -16.13 -9.04
N HIS A 226 -7.46 -16.58 -9.43
CA HIS A 226 -6.22 -16.14 -8.78
C HIS A 226 -5.88 -14.69 -9.12
N ARG A 227 -6.17 -14.27 -10.35
CA ARG A 227 -5.94 -12.89 -10.81
C ARG A 227 -6.99 -11.95 -10.23
N ASP A 228 -8.23 -12.39 -10.14
CA ASP A 228 -9.32 -11.65 -9.48
C ASP A 228 -9.03 -11.44 -7.99
N MET A 229 -8.57 -12.49 -7.29
CA MET A 229 -8.13 -12.37 -5.90
C MET A 229 -6.98 -11.37 -5.74
N ALA A 230 -5.98 -11.42 -6.63
CA ALA A 230 -4.87 -10.47 -6.59
C ALA A 230 -5.36 -9.04 -6.85
N ARG A 231 -6.31 -8.86 -7.79
CA ARG A 231 -6.95 -7.58 -8.09
C ARG A 231 -7.74 -7.05 -6.90
N GLU A 232 -8.46 -7.90 -6.18
CA GLU A 232 -9.20 -7.52 -4.96
C GLU A 232 -8.25 -7.09 -3.82
N ILE A 233 -7.19 -7.86 -3.57
CA ILE A 233 -6.19 -7.56 -2.52
C ILE A 233 -5.45 -6.26 -2.81
N VAL A 234 -5.08 -6.03 -4.06
CA VAL A 234 -4.35 -4.83 -4.46
C VAL A 234 -5.30 -3.63 -4.55
N GLY A 235 -6.48 -3.78 -5.15
CA GLY A 235 -7.44 -2.70 -5.38
C GLY A 235 -7.22 -1.97 -6.70
N ASP A 236 -7.65 -0.70 -6.76
CA ASP A 236 -7.81 0.10 -8.00
C ASP A 236 -6.54 0.30 -8.84
N GLU A 237 -5.36 0.00 -8.29
CA GLU A 237 -4.05 0.20 -8.90
C GLU A 237 -3.42 -1.09 -9.39
N PHE A 238 -4.20 -2.18 -9.37
CA PHE A 238 -3.87 -3.41 -10.05
C PHE A 238 -4.06 -3.24 -11.56
N ARG A 239 -3.06 -3.67 -12.32
CA ARG A 239 -3.03 -3.62 -13.79
C ARG A 239 -2.63 -4.98 -14.33
N GLU A 240 -3.57 -5.69 -14.93
CA GLU A 240 -3.36 -7.01 -15.52
C GLU A 240 -2.77 -6.89 -16.93
N ILE A 241 -1.58 -7.47 -17.12
CA ILE A 241 -0.86 -7.47 -18.38
C ILE A 241 -0.82 -8.90 -18.90
N TYR A 242 -1.51 -9.16 -20.00
CA TYR A 242 -1.45 -10.47 -20.64
C TYR A 242 -0.25 -10.54 -21.59
N ILE A 243 0.70 -11.45 -21.30
CA ILE A 243 1.81 -11.79 -22.20
C ILE A 243 1.40 -13.04 -22.97
N GLU A 244 0.80 -12.83 -24.13
CA GLU A 244 0.31 -13.88 -25.02
C GLU A 244 1.46 -14.47 -25.84
N THR A 245 1.47 -15.80 -25.91
CA THR A 245 2.37 -16.59 -26.75
C THR A 245 1.75 -17.96 -26.88
N ASP A 246 1.69 -18.51 -28.09
CA ASP A 246 1.23 -19.86 -28.33
C ASP A 246 2.06 -20.86 -27.54
N ILE A 247 1.39 -21.91 -27.07
CA ILE A 247 2.03 -22.93 -26.27
C ILE A 247 3.13 -23.66 -27.05
N LYS A 248 2.97 -23.83 -28.38
CA LYS A 248 3.99 -24.50 -29.20
C LYS A 248 5.28 -23.70 -29.24
N GLU A 249 5.18 -22.38 -29.32
CA GLU A 249 6.35 -21.50 -29.29
C GLU A 249 6.97 -21.48 -27.87
N CYS A 250 6.15 -21.50 -26.81
CA CYS A 250 6.64 -21.65 -25.43
C CYS A 250 7.42 -22.97 -25.23
N ILE A 251 6.90 -24.09 -25.75
CA ILE A 251 7.55 -25.41 -25.72
C ILE A 251 8.84 -25.40 -26.54
N LYS A 252 8.87 -24.70 -27.68
CA LYS A 252 10.07 -24.57 -28.51
C LYS A 252 11.16 -23.74 -27.82
N ARG A 253 10.78 -22.68 -27.12
CA ARG A 253 11.70 -21.81 -26.37
C ARG A 253 12.33 -22.54 -25.18
N ASP A 254 11.54 -23.34 -24.45
CA ASP A 254 11.86 -24.10 -23.23
C ASP A 254 13.14 -23.69 -22.48
N VAL A 255 13.25 -22.41 -22.16
CA VAL A 255 14.49 -21.78 -21.67
C VAL A 255 15.02 -22.44 -20.40
N LYS A 256 14.13 -23.02 -19.61
CA LYS A 256 14.41 -23.67 -18.31
C LYS A 256 14.39 -25.21 -18.39
N GLY A 257 14.11 -25.80 -19.55
CA GLY A 257 13.95 -27.25 -19.71
C GLY A 257 12.74 -27.81 -18.94
N LEU A 258 11.75 -26.98 -18.63
CA LEU A 258 10.59 -27.36 -17.81
C LEU A 258 9.52 -28.05 -18.64
N TYR A 259 9.35 -27.65 -19.91
CA TYR A 259 8.40 -28.31 -20.80
C TYR A 259 8.83 -29.74 -21.12
N ALA A 260 10.12 -29.95 -21.42
CA ALA A 260 10.67 -31.29 -21.66
C ALA A 260 10.40 -32.23 -20.46
N LYS A 261 10.66 -31.76 -19.24
CA LYS A 261 10.41 -32.52 -17.99
C LYS A 261 8.93 -32.76 -17.73
N ALA A 262 8.07 -31.78 -18.00
CA ALA A 262 6.63 -31.93 -17.85
C ALA A 262 6.06 -32.95 -18.83
N ILE A 263 6.49 -32.93 -20.10
CA ILE A 263 6.10 -33.90 -21.13
C ILE A 263 6.59 -35.31 -20.76
N ALA A 264 7.78 -35.43 -20.16
CA ALA A 264 8.31 -36.68 -19.64
C ALA A 264 7.59 -37.19 -18.36
N GLY A 265 6.68 -36.40 -17.79
CA GLY A 265 5.93 -36.75 -16.57
C GLY A 265 6.70 -36.52 -15.26
N GLU A 266 7.88 -35.89 -15.30
CA GLU A 266 8.70 -35.61 -14.12
C GLU A 266 8.15 -34.44 -13.27
N ILE A 267 7.39 -33.54 -13.90
CA ILE A 267 6.77 -32.38 -13.24
C ILE A 267 5.25 -32.51 -13.33
N PRO A 268 4.57 -32.93 -12.24
CA PRO A 268 3.12 -33.03 -12.23
C PRO A 268 2.47 -31.64 -12.24
N ASN A 269 1.23 -31.58 -12.72
CA ASN A 269 0.38 -30.37 -12.73
C ASN A 269 1.00 -29.16 -13.46
N PHE A 270 1.83 -29.38 -14.49
CA PHE A 270 2.49 -28.29 -15.20
C PHE A 270 1.51 -27.50 -16.08
N THR A 271 1.45 -26.18 -15.89
CA THR A 271 0.53 -25.29 -16.61
C THR A 271 0.75 -25.34 -18.12
N GLY A 272 -0.34 -25.54 -18.87
CA GLY A 272 -0.35 -25.68 -20.32
C GLY A 272 -0.15 -27.12 -20.81
N ILE A 273 0.40 -28.02 -19.98
CA ILE A 273 0.60 -29.43 -20.35
C ILE A 273 -0.40 -30.34 -19.61
N SER A 274 -0.32 -30.38 -18.28
CA SER A 274 -1.14 -31.25 -17.44
C SER A 274 -1.99 -30.48 -16.42
N ALA A 275 -2.00 -29.15 -16.50
CA ALA A 275 -2.89 -28.24 -15.77
C ALA A 275 -3.31 -27.08 -16.68
N PRO A 276 -4.53 -26.52 -16.50
CA PRO A 276 -5.05 -25.48 -17.40
C PRO A 276 -4.31 -24.14 -17.24
N TYR A 277 -4.39 -23.33 -18.30
CA TYR A 277 -4.15 -21.90 -18.29
C TYR A 277 -5.39 -21.23 -18.88
N GLU A 278 -5.98 -20.30 -18.15
CA GLU A 278 -7.13 -19.51 -18.56
C GLU A 278 -6.64 -18.13 -18.98
N PRO A 279 -6.58 -17.85 -20.30
CA PRO A 279 -6.21 -16.52 -20.78
C PRO A 279 -7.12 -15.44 -20.17
N PRO A 280 -6.57 -14.27 -19.80
CA PRO A 280 -7.38 -13.14 -19.34
C PRO A 280 -8.43 -12.71 -20.37
N VAL A 281 -9.68 -12.55 -19.94
CA VAL A 281 -10.77 -12.12 -20.85
C VAL A 281 -10.66 -10.64 -21.18
N ASN A 282 -10.38 -9.80 -20.17
CA ASN A 282 -10.29 -8.34 -20.30
C ASN A 282 -9.05 -7.82 -19.54
N PRO A 283 -7.83 -8.12 -20.01
CA PRO A 283 -6.63 -7.56 -19.39
C PRO A 283 -6.55 -6.04 -19.65
N ASP A 284 -5.90 -5.31 -18.76
CA ASP A 284 -5.69 -3.86 -18.89
C ASP A 284 -4.78 -3.54 -20.09
N THR A 285 -3.85 -4.45 -20.42
CA THR A 285 -3.09 -4.42 -21.67
C THR A 285 -2.64 -5.81 -22.08
N HIS A 286 -2.25 -5.95 -23.34
CA HIS A 286 -1.91 -7.21 -23.97
C HIS A 286 -0.68 -7.07 -24.86
N ILE A 287 0.28 -7.99 -24.74
CA ILE A 287 1.51 -8.04 -25.52
C ILE A 287 1.67 -9.45 -26.10
N CYS A 288 1.64 -9.54 -27.43
CA CYS A 288 1.83 -10.78 -28.15
C CYS A 288 3.31 -10.92 -28.57
N THR A 289 4.05 -11.84 -27.93
CA THR A 289 5.50 -12.01 -28.16
C THR A 289 5.84 -12.88 -29.36
N GLU A 290 4.84 -13.20 -30.20
CA GLU A 290 5.04 -13.81 -31.51
C GLU A 290 5.25 -12.76 -32.61
N PHE A 291 4.68 -11.57 -32.44
CA PHE A 291 4.74 -10.49 -33.42
C PHE A 291 5.68 -9.36 -33.03
N LEU A 292 6.04 -9.27 -31.74
CA LEU A 292 6.99 -8.29 -31.21
C LEU A 292 8.26 -9.01 -30.77
N ASP A 293 9.40 -8.43 -31.10
CA ASP A 293 10.67 -8.86 -30.51
C ASP A 293 10.78 -8.42 -29.05
N GLU A 294 11.87 -8.82 -28.38
CA GLU A 294 12.10 -8.49 -26.97
C GLU A 294 12.15 -6.97 -26.75
N VAL A 295 12.83 -6.22 -27.61
CA VAL A 295 13.06 -4.79 -27.46
C VAL A 295 11.76 -4.02 -27.65
N ASP A 296 10.99 -4.36 -28.68
CA ASP A 296 9.70 -3.76 -28.96
C ASP A 296 8.70 -4.08 -27.85
N SER A 297 8.69 -5.32 -27.33
CA SER A 297 7.83 -5.72 -26.21
C SER A 297 8.13 -4.91 -24.94
N ILE A 298 9.42 -4.69 -24.63
CA ILE A 298 9.84 -3.86 -23.50
C ILE A 298 9.41 -2.41 -23.71
N LEU A 299 9.61 -1.86 -24.91
CA LEU A 299 9.27 -0.47 -25.22
C LEU A 299 7.76 -0.21 -25.12
N VAL A 300 6.95 -1.10 -25.69
CA VAL A 300 5.49 -1.02 -25.62
C VAL A 300 5.02 -1.08 -24.16
N LEU A 301 5.52 -2.05 -23.37
CA LEU A 301 5.11 -2.16 -21.98
C LEU A 301 5.55 -0.94 -21.15
N ARG A 302 6.77 -0.48 -21.35
CA ARG A 302 7.31 0.69 -20.66
C ARG A 302 6.45 1.92 -20.91
N GLU A 303 6.18 2.26 -22.18
CA GLU A 303 5.38 3.45 -22.51
C GLU A 303 3.98 3.35 -21.89
N TRP A 304 3.35 2.19 -21.96
CA TRP A 304 2.05 1.98 -21.32
C TRP A 304 2.11 2.17 -19.80
N ILE A 305 3.14 1.64 -19.11
CA ILE A 305 3.33 1.85 -17.67
C ILE A 305 3.53 3.34 -17.36
N ARG A 306 4.28 4.07 -18.20
CA ARG A 306 4.50 5.51 -18.03
C ARG A 306 3.19 6.30 -18.06
N ASP A 307 2.31 5.98 -19.00
CA ASP A 307 0.99 6.60 -19.09
C ASP A 307 0.14 6.34 -17.83
N GLN A 308 0.23 5.12 -17.25
CA GLN A 308 -0.48 4.77 -16.02
C GLN A 308 0.09 5.46 -14.77
N THR A 309 1.40 5.72 -14.74
CA THR A 309 2.12 6.21 -13.54
C THR A 309 2.53 7.68 -13.59
N LYS A 310 2.14 8.39 -14.67
CA LYS A 310 2.46 9.80 -14.92
C LYS A 310 3.99 10.07 -14.98
N LEU A 311 4.74 9.18 -15.62
CA LEU A 311 6.21 9.22 -15.73
C LEU A 311 6.74 10.11 -16.87
#